data_AF-A0A1D2QNX0-F1
#
_entry.id   AF-A0A1D2QNX0-F1
#
_cell.length_a   1.000
_cell.length_b   1.000
_cell.length_c   1.000
_cell.angle_alpha   90.00
_cell.angle_beta   90.00
_cell.angle_gamma   90.00
#
_symmetry.space_group_name_H-M   'P 1'
#
loop_
_entity.id
_entity.type
_entity.pdbx_description
1 polymer ?
#
loop_
_entity_poly.entity_id
_entity_poly.type
_entity_poly.pdbx_seq_one_letter_code
_entity_poly.pdbx_strand_id
1 'polypeptide(L)'
;MMRIIYFLLVVILFTGCSYFVSWEDVSDPVVGRSMEEIEKIWDEPDQIIPLANGAKEYKYKIDRSCTHYWIVDKKGIITGYRYTGYCRPVG
;
A
#
# COMPACT_ATOMS: atom_id res chain seq x y z
N MET A 1 23.71 -18.81 -39.24
CA MET A 1 22.60 -19.20 -38.33
C MET A 1 23.02 -19.17 -36.85
N MET A 2 24.21 -19.67 -36.48
CA MET A 2 24.70 -19.74 -35.07
C MET A 2 24.89 -18.39 -34.33
N ARG A 3 25.12 -17.30 -35.08
CA ARG A 3 25.42 -15.95 -34.54
C ARG A 3 24.18 -15.20 -34.02
N ILE A 4 22.98 -15.57 -34.48
CA ILE A 4 21.71 -14.98 -34.06
C ILE A 4 21.25 -15.57 -32.71
N ILE A 5 21.58 -16.84 -32.45
CA ILE A 5 21.23 -17.54 -31.22
C ILE A 5 21.93 -16.92 -30.00
N TYR A 6 23.20 -16.53 -30.15
CA TYR A 6 23.95 -15.83 -29.10
C TYR A 6 23.34 -14.46 -28.77
N PHE A 7 22.86 -13.73 -29.78
CA PHE A 7 22.20 -12.44 -29.55
C PHE A 7 20.87 -12.60 -28.79
N LEU A 8 20.09 -13.64 -29.08
CA LEU A 8 18.84 -13.92 -28.38
C LEU A 8 19.06 -14.32 -26.91
N LEU A 9 20.11 -15.08 -26.61
CA LEU A 9 20.48 -15.47 -25.23
C LEU A 9 20.89 -14.27 -24.36
N VAL A 10 21.56 -13.28 -24.93
CA VAL A 10 21.95 -12.06 -24.20
C VAL A 10 20.73 -11.20 -23.87
N VAL A 11 19.73 -11.13 -24.76
CA VAL A 11 18.51 -10.33 -24.52
C VAL A 11 17.65 -10.92 -23.39
N ILE A 12 17.57 -12.25 -23.26
CA ILE A 12 16.82 -12.92 -22.18
C ILE A 12 17.43 -12.64 -20.79
N LEU A 13 18.74 -12.40 -20.71
CA LEU A 13 19.41 -12.07 -19.44
C LEU A 13 19.09 -10.66 -18.92
N PHE A 14 18.55 -9.77 -19.76
CA PHE A 14 18.18 -8.39 -19.36
C PHE A 14 16.67 -8.20 -19.17
N THR A 15 15.84 -9.22 -19.41
CA THR A 15 14.39 -9.11 -19.20
C THR A 15 14.01 -9.68 -17.84
N GLY A 16 13.74 -8.79 -16.87
CA GLY A 16 12.77 -9.10 -15.82
C GLY A 16 13.21 -8.89 -14.37
N CYS A 17 13.68 -7.69 -14.00
CA CYS A 17 13.39 -7.23 -12.63
C CYS A 17 11.95 -6.71 -12.63
N SER A 18 10.96 -7.59 -12.43
CA SER A 18 9.61 -7.13 -12.08
C SER A 18 9.68 -6.57 -10.67
N TYR A 19 9.78 -5.25 -10.54
CA TYR A 19 9.70 -4.58 -9.26
C TYR A 19 8.25 -4.70 -8.76
N PHE A 20 8.07 -5.39 -7.65
CA PHE A 20 6.78 -5.68 -7.07
C PHE A 20 6.59 -4.76 -5.88
N VAL A 21 5.69 -3.78 -5.99
CA VAL A 21 5.42 -2.84 -4.89
C VAL A 21 4.42 -3.48 -3.94
N SER A 22 4.81 -3.59 -2.67
CA SER A 22 3.91 -4.06 -1.63
C SER A 22 3.08 -2.91 -1.07
N TRP A 23 1.97 -3.26 -0.42
CA TRP A 23 1.19 -2.29 0.33
C TRP A 23 1.98 -1.66 1.50
N GLU A 24 2.95 -2.39 2.04
CA GLU A 24 3.89 -1.90 3.06
C GLU A 24 4.78 -0.78 2.49
N ASP A 25 5.35 -0.97 1.30
CA ASP A 25 6.15 0.05 0.60
C ASP A 25 5.36 1.35 0.35
N VAL A 26 4.06 1.23 0.11
CA VAL A 26 3.15 2.38 -0.08
C VAL A 26 2.80 3.06 1.25
N SER A 27 2.73 2.30 2.34
CA SER A 27 2.14 2.77 3.61
C SER A 27 3.14 3.24 4.64
N ASP A 28 4.31 2.61 4.70
CA ASP A 28 5.39 3.03 5.60
C ASP A 28 5.75 4.51 5.46
N PRO A 29 5.88 5.08 4.24
CA PRO A 29 6.21 6.49 4.06
C PRO A 29 5.11 7.47 4.53
N VAL A 30 3.92 6.97 4.82
CA VAL A 30 2.76 7.75 5.27
C VAL A 30 2.72 7.86 6.80
N VAL A 31 3.38 6.94 7.52
CA VAL A 31 3.46 7.02 8.99
C VAL A 31 4.13 8.32 9.41
N GLY A 32 3.51 9.03 10.36
CA GLY A 32 3.92 10.36 10.82
C GLY A 32 3.25 11.53 10.10
N ARG A 33 2.48 11.29 9.02
CA ARG A 33 1.71 12.32 8.31
C ARG A 33 0.32 12.53 8.89
N SER A 34 -0.31 13.63 8.49
CA SER A 34 -1.70 13.92 8.86
C SER A 34 -2.67 13.02 8.10
N MET A 35 -3.71 12.51 8.78
CA MET A 35 -4.80 11.79 8.13
C MET A 35 -5.53 12.64 7.08
N GLU A 36 -5.54 13.96 7.24
CA GLU A 36 -6.14 14.89 6.28
C GLU A 36 -5.45 14.81 4.90
N GLU A 37 -4.16 14.50 4.85
CA GLU A 37 -3.46 14.30 3.57
C GLU A 37 -3.95 13.05 2.86
N ILE A 38 -4.27 11.99 3.61
CA ILE A 38 -4.76 10.74 3.05
C ILE A 38 -6.21 10.87 2.59
N GLU A 39 -7.06 11.55 3.37
CA GLU A 39 -8.45 11.82 2.96
C GLU A 39 -8.52 12.64 1.65
N LYS A 40 -7.52 13.48 1.37
CA LYS A 40 -7.43 14.21 0.09
C LYS A 40 -7.10 13.34 -1.11
N ILE A 41 -6.43 12.20 -0.90
CA ILE A 41 -5.96 11.32 -1.99
C ILE A 41 -6.92 10.12 -2.15
N TRP A 42 -7.44 9.60 -1.04
CA TRP A 42 -8.21 8.35 -0.97
C TRP A 42 -9.70 8.59 -0.69
N ASP A 43 -10.12 9.85 -0.66
CA ASP A 43 -11.45 10.29 -0.22
C ASP A 43 -11.74 9.90 1.25
N GLU A 44 -12.99 10.07 1.65
CA GLU A 44 -13.46 9.76 3.00
C GLU A 44 -13.39 8.26 3.30
N PRO A 45 -13.08 7.86 4.54
CA PRO A 45 -13.07 6.46 4.94
C PRO A 45 -14.49 5.87 4.93
N ASP A 46 -14.61 4.57 4.64
CA ASP A 46 -15.88 3.85 4.78
C ASP A 46 -16.39 3.84 6.22
N GLN A 47 -15.46 3.85 7.19
CA GLN A 47 -15.78 3.81 8.60
C GLN A 47 -14.65 4.37 9.45
N ILE A 48 -15.00 5.06 10.53
CA ILE A 48 -14.06 5.49 11.58
C ILE A 48 -14.40 4.73 12.86
N ILE A 49 -13.45 3.97 13.39
CA ILE A 49 -13.60 3.11 14.56
C ILE A 49 -12.82 3.74 15.73
N PRO A 50 -13.46 4.18 16.82
CA PRO A 50 -12.75 4.70 17.98
C PRO A 50 -12.04 3.56 18.73
N LEU A 51 -10.80 3.80 19.16
CA LEU A 51 -10.00 2.89 19.98
C LEU A 51 -10.05 3.30 21.45
N ALA A 52 -9.83 2.34 22.36
CA ALA A 52 -9.92 2.56 23.81
C ALA A 52 -8.93 3.61 24.35
N ASN A 53 -7.78 3.77 23.70
CA ASN A 53 -6.77 4.79 24.06
C ASN A 53 -7.13 6.20 23.52
N GLY A 54 -8.25 6.34 22.81
CA GLY A 54 -8.71 7.55 22.14
C GLY A 54 -8.05 7.83 20.78
N ALA A 55 -7.24 6.90 20.27
CA ALA A 55 -6.90 6.86 18.85
C ALA A 55 -8.13 6.41 18.03
N LYS A 56 -8.01 6.45 16.71
CA LYS A 56 -9.06 6.04 15.78
C LYS A 56 -8.45 5.14 14.71
N GLU A 57 -9.21 4.16 14.24
CA GLU A 57 -8.91 3.44 13.00
C GLU A 57 -9.80 3.94 11.87
N TYR A 58 -9.18 4.37 10.77
CA TYR A 58 -9.85 4.79 9.55
C TYR A 58 -9.82 3.63 8.57
N LYS A 59 -11.00 3.10 8.25
CA LYS A 59 -11.18 1.92 7.42
C LYS A 59 -11.46 2.31 5.97
N TYR A 60 -10.71 1.69 5.06
CA TYR A 60 -10.85 1.85 3.62
C TYR A 60 -11.01 0.50 2.94
N LYS A 61 -12.06 0.34 2.15
CA LYS A 61 -12.34 -0.84 1.35
C LYS A 61 -11.76 -0.65 -0.05
N ILE A 62 -10.53 -1.11 -0.20
CA ILE A 62 -9.78 -0.95 -1.46
C ILE A 62 -10.39 -1.82 -2.57
N ASP A 63 -10.74 -3.06 -2.25
CA ASP A 63 -11.47 -3.93 -3.16
C ASP A 63 -12.40 -4.88 -2.37
N ARG A 64 -13.00 -5.87 -3.05
CA ARG A 64 -13.93 -6.82 -2.40
C ARG A 64 -13.25 -7.70 -1.35
N SER A 65 -11.94 -7.92 -1.47
CA SER A 65 -11.14 -8.84 -0.66
C SER A 65 -10.12 -8.14 0.24
N CYS A 66 -9.86 -6.85 0.06
CA CYS A 66 -8.84 -6.09 0.79
C CYS A 66 -9.48 -4.92 1.53
N THR A 67 -9.13 -4.79 2.81
CA THR A 67 -9.46 -3.62 3.61
C THR A 67 -8.19 -3.10 4.26
N HIS A 68 -7.93 -1.81 4.05
CA HIS A 68 -6.85 -1.06 4.66
C HIS A 68 -7.38 -0.34 5.90
N TYR A 69 -6.57 -0.26 6.95
CA TYR A 69 -6.85 0.51 8.15
C TYR A 69 -5.67 1.42 8.49
N TRP A 70 -5.92 2.72 8.61
CA TRP A 70 -4.96 3.67 9.19
C TRP A 70 -5.23 3.83 10.69
N ILE A 71 -4.19 3.73 11.51
CA ILE A 71 -4.26 3.96 12.95
C ILE A 71 -3.81 5.40 13.21
N VAL A 72 -4.73 6.22 13.69
CA VAL A 72 -4.55 7.67 13.82
C VAL A 72 -4.66 8.08 15.28
N ASP A 73 -3.68 8.83 15.77
CA ASP A 73 -3.68 9.32 17.14
C ASP A 73 -4.68 10.48 17.37
N LYS A 74 -4.74 10.98 18.61
CA LYS A 74 -5.63 12.08 19.00
C LYS A 74 -5.33 13.41 18.30
N LYS A 75 -4.12 13.57 17.74
CA LYS A 75 -3.70 14.77 17.01
C LYS A 75 -3.99 14.66 15.51
N GLY A 76 -4.56 13.54 15.06
CA GLY A 76 -4.83 13.31 13.63
C GLY A 76 -3.61 12.79 12.88
N ILE A 77 -2.58 12.31 13.57
CA ILE A 77 -1.35 11.80 12.95
C ILE A 77 -1.43 10.28 12.80
N ILE A 78 -1.05 9.79 11.61
CA ILE A 78 -0.98 8.36 11.31
C ILE A 78 0.21 7.77 12.07
N THR A 79 -0.08 6.80 12.93
CA THR A 79 0.91 6.12 13.79
C THR A 79 1.17 4.68 13.37
N GLY A 80 0.35 4.16 12.47
CA GLY A 80 0.52 2.82 11.91
C GLY A 80 -0.61 2.48 10.97
N TYR A 81 -0.57 1.26 10.46
CA TYR A 81 -1.60 0.74 9.56
C TYR A 81 -1.69 -0.78 9.69
N ARG A 82 -2.77 -1.35 9.15
CA ARG A 82 -2.93 -2.79 9.00
C ARG A 82 -3.85 -3.12 7.84
N TYR A 83 -3.78 -4.37 7.42
CA TYR A 83 -4.59 -4.91 6.32
C TYR A 83 -5.34 -6.14 6.77
N THR A 84 -6.52 -6.35 6.18
CA THR A 84 -7.23 -7.63 6.31
C THR A 84 -7.68 -8.11 4.94
N GLY A 85 -7.60 -9.43 4.76
CA GLY A 85 -8.01 -10.11 3.52
C GLY A 85 -6.88 -10.20 2.48
N TYR A 86 -7.24 -10.43 1.22
CA TYR A 86 -6.27 -10.58 0.13
C TYR A 86 -6.01 -9.23 -0.53
N CYS A 87 -4.98 -8.54 -0.05
CA CYS A 87 -4.53 -7.28 -0.62
C CYS A 87 -3.50 -7.56 -1.70
N ARG A 88 -3.93 -7.39 -2.95
CA ARG A 88 -3.04 -7.56 -4.09
C ARG A 88 -1.89 -6.55 -4.01
N PRO A 89 -0.69 -6.93 -4.44
CA PRO A 89 0.43 -6.01 -4.58
C PRO A 89 0.01 -4.84 -5.45
N VAL A 90 0.49 -3.65 -5.11
CA VAL A 90 0.27 -2.47 -5.93
C VAL A 90 1.33 -2.52 -7.03
N GLY A 91 0.96 -2.33 -8.29
CA GLY A 91 1.90 -2.50 -9.40
C GLY A 91 1.30 -2.08 -10.72
#